data_AF-L1IJD0-F1
#
_entry.id   AF-L1IJD0-F1
#
_cell.length_a   1.000
_cell.length_b   1.000
_cell.length_c   1.000
_cell.angle_alpha   90.00
_cell.angle_beta   90.00
_cell.angle_gamma   90.00
#
_symmetry.space_group_name_H-M   'P 1'
#
loop_
_entity.id
_entity.type
_entity.pdbx_description
1 polymer ?
#
loop_
_entity_poly.entity_id
_entity_poly.type
_entity_poly.pdbx_seq_one_letter_code
_entity_poly.pdbx_strand_id
1 'polypeptide(L)'
;CPHGRIRGTCKECGGASFCPHGRRRSTCKECGGASICPHGRIRSRCKECGGGSFCPHGRIRSQCRECGGSSICPHGRRRSQCKECGGSSVCPHGRIRSGCKECGGPTFCPHARRRSRCKECGGASVCPHGRQRSTCRECGGSSVCLHGRQRSQCKECGGSSICPHGRQRSRCKECGG
;
A
#
# COMPACT_ATOMS: atom_id res chain seq x y z
N CYS A 1 -0.91 22.38 -35.87
CA CYS A 1 -1.85 23.38 -35.31
C CYS A 1 -1.01 24.42 -34.55
N PRO A 2 -1.54 25.59 -34.12
CA PRO A 2 -0.74 26.62 -33.45
C PRO A 2 -0.04 26.11 -32.17
N HIS A 3 -0.51 24.99 -31.61
CA HIS A 3 0.06 24.34 -30.42
C HIS A 3 1.17 23.30 -30.72
N GLY A 4 1.75 23.29 -31.92
CA GLY A 4 2.83 22.35 -32.28
C GLY A 4 2.43 20.87 -32.35
N ARG A 5 1.13 20.57 -32.41
CA ARG A 5 0.59 19.19 -32.47
C ARG A 5 -0.15 18.93 -33.78
N ILE A 6 -0.30 17.66 -34.13
CA ILE A 6 -1.20 17.23 -35.21
C ILE A 6 -2.62 17.65 -34.85
N ARG A 7 -3.33 18.32 -35.77
CA ARG A 7 -4.64 18.95 -35.49
C ARG A 7 -5.65 17.95 -34.90
N GLY A 8 -5.71 16.73 -35.45
CA GLY A 8 -6.60 15.65 -34.97
C GLY A 8 -6.27 15.10 -33.57
N THR A 9 -5.08 15.35 -33.03
CA THR A 9 -4.62 14.92 -31.70
C THR A 9 -4.37 16.09 -30.75
N CYS A 10 -4.74 17.31 -31.15
CA CYS A 10 -4.65 18.49 -30.31
C CYS A 10 -5.95 18.65 -29.52
N LYS A 11 -5.87 18.55 -28.19
CA LYS A 11 -7.01 18.73 -27.29
C LYS A 11 -7.56 20.16 -27.34
N GLU A 12 -6.68 21.15 -27.36
CA GLU A 12 -7.01 22.59 -27.40
C GLU A 12 -7.69 23.00 -28.72
N CYS A 13 -7.41 22.29 -29.82
CA CYS A 13 -8.09 22.51 -31.10
C CYS A 13 -9.36 21.66 -31.27
N GLY A 14 -9.83 20.95 -30.24
CA GLY A 14 -10.97 20.04 -30.36
C GLY A 14 -10.73 18.88 -31.34
N GLY A 15 -9.48 18.43 -31.47
CA GLY A 15 -9.08 17.40 -32.42
C GLY A 15 -9.93 16.15 -32.31
N ALA A 16 -10.21 15.49 -33.44
CA ALA A 16 -11.14 14.35 -33.55
C ALA A 16 -10.89 13.21 -32.55
N SER A 17 -9.66 13.07 -32.04
CA SER A 17 -9.30 12.10 -31.01
C SER A 17 -9.94 12.36 -29.65
N PHE A 18 -10.45 13.57 -29.39
CA PHE A 18 -11.02 13.98 -28.12
C PHE A 18 -12.54 14.14 -28.21
N CYS A 19 -13.24 13.76 -27.14
CA CYS A 19 -14.67 13.98 -26.99
C CYS A 19 -14.95 15.37 -26.38
N PRO A 20 -16.20 15.85 -26.40
CA PRO A 20 -16.58 17.10 -25.71
C PRO A 20 -16.23 17.11 -24.21
N HIS A 21 -16.14 15.95 -23.56
CA HIS A 21 -15.70 15.83 -22.16
C HIS A 21 -14.17 16.03 -21.97
N GLY A 22 -13.44 16.42 -23.01
CA GLY A 22 -12.00 16.67 -22.94
C GLY A 22 -11.13 15.42 -22.71
N ARG A 23 -11.69 14.23 -22.87
CA ARG A 23 -11.02 12.92 -22.78
C ARG A 23 -10.80 12.35 -24.18
N ARG A 24 -9.87 11.40 -24.34
CA ARG A 24 -9.76 10.65 -25.61
C ARG A 24 -11.04 9.87 -25.85
N ARG A 25 -11.62 9.96 -27.07
CA ARG A 25 -12.89 9.30 -27.44
C ARG A 25 -12.86 7.80 -27.17
N SER A 26 -11.78 7.12 -27.55
CA SER A 26 -11.62 5.68 -27.36
C SER A 26 -11.68 5.22 -25.91
N THR A 27 -11.34 6.10 -24.95
CA THR A 27 -11.31 5.77 -23.51
C THR A 27 -12.36 6.53 -22.69
N CYS A 28 -13.25 7.30 -23.34
CA CYS A 28 -14.26 8.06 -22.64
C CYS A 28 -15.44 7.14 -22.28
N LYS A 29 -15.72 6.98 -20.98
CA LYS A 29 -16.83 6.16 -20.50
C LYS A 29 -18.19 6.73 -20.91
N GLU A 30 -18.36 8.04 -20.76
CA GLU A 30 -19.60 8.75 -21.09
C GLU A 30 -19.92 8.70 -22.59
N CYS A 31 -18.92 8.53 -23.45
CA CYS A 31 -19.12 8.37 -24.90
C CYS A 31 -19.12 6.90 -25.35
N GLY A 32 -19.12 5.92 -24.43
CA GLY A 32 -19.06 4.51 -24.78
C GLY A 32 -17.81 4.14 -25.59
N GLY A 33 -16.67 4.78 -25.31
CA GLY A 33 -15.45 4.65 -26.11
C GLY A 33 -15.06 3.19 -26.37
N ALA A 34 -14.60 2.88 -27.59
CA ALA A 34 -14.35 1.50 -28.05
C ALA A 34 -13.41 0.67 -27.14
N SER A 35 -12.54 1.32 -26.37
CA SER A 35 -11.65 0.65 -25.41
C SER A 35 -12.30 0.38 -24.05
N ILE A 36 -13.55 0.76 -23.83
CA ILE A 36 -14.30 0.50 -22.60
C ILE A 36 -15.04 -0.84 -22.74
N CYS A 37 -15.00 -1.63 -21.67
CA CYS A 37 -15.70 -2.91 -21.57
C CYS A 37 -17.08 -2.70 -20.91
N PRO A 38 -18.00 -3.70 -20.97
CA PRO A 38 -19.30 -3.60 -20.30
C PRO A 38 -19.21 -3.32 -18.80
N HIS A 39 -18.11 -3.69 -18.13
CA HIS A 39 -17.85 -3.35 -16.72
C HIS A 39 -17.41 -1.89 -16.49
N GLY A 40 -17.48 -1.02 -17.50
CA GLY A 40 -17.10 0.40 -17.40
C GLY A 40 -15.60 0.62 -17.14
N ARG A 41 -14.75 -0.37 -17.44
CA ARG A 41 -13.28 -0.30 -17.29
C ARG A 41 -12.62 -0.31 -18.67
N ILE A 42 -11.37 0.16 -18.76
CA ILE A 42 -10.58 0.00 -19.99
C ILE A 42 -10.36 -1.51 -20.20
N ARG A 43 -10.73 -2.04 -21.38
CA ARG A 43 -10.69 -3.47 -21.75
C ARG A 43 -9.37 -4.11 -21.39
N SER A 44 -8.24 -3.51 -21.79
CA SER A 44 -6.90 -4.03 -21.50
C SER A 44 -6.56 -4.09 -20.00
N ARG A 45 -7.27 -3.33 -19.16
CA ARG A 45 -7.12 -3.26 -17.70
C ARG A 45 -8.31 -3.86 -16.95
N CYS A 46 -9.21 -4.58 -17.63
CA CYS A 46 -10.32 -5.25 -16.99
C CYS A 46 -9.94 -6.71 -16.72
N LYS A 47 -9.85 -7.09 -15.44
CA LYS A 47 -9.55 -8.47 -15.03
C LYS A 47 -10.64 -9.44 -15.49
N GLU A 48 -11.90 -9.05 -15.34
CA GLU A 48 -13.08 -9.85 -15.72
C GLU A 48 -13.16 -10.11 -17.23
N CYS A 49 -12.64 -9.20 -18.06
CA CYS A 49 -12.57 -9.40 -19.52
C CYS A 49 -11.28 -10.09 -19.97
N GLY A 50 -10.45 -10.59 -19.06
CA GLY A 50 -9.12 -11.15 -19.42
C GLY A 50 -8.21 -10.12 -20.09
N GLY A 51 -8.37 -8.84 -19.75
CA GLY A 51 -7.63 -7.74 -20.39
C GLY A 51 -6.13 -7.98 -20.40
N GLY A 52 -5.47 -7.68 -21.52
CA GLY A 52 -4.07 -8.04 -21.77
C GLY A 52 -3.04 -7.57 -20.73
N SER A 53 -3.40 -6.67 -19.80
CA SER A 53 -2.55 -6.32 -18.65
C SER A 53 -2.45 -7.43 -17.60
N PHE A 54 -3.35 -8.42 -17.60
CA PHE A 54 -3.38 -9.52 -16.63
C PHE A 54 -2.85 -10.82 -17.26
N CYS A 55 -2.14 -11.60 -16.44
CA CYS A 55 -1.70 -12.95 -16.79
C CYS A 55 -2.78 -13.99 -16.43
N PRO A 56 -2.69 -15.25 -16.89
CA PRO A 56 -3.60 -16.32 -16.48
C PRO A 56 -3.68 -16.51 -14.95
N HIS A 57 -2.63 -16.17 -14.20
CA HIS A 57 -2.65 -16.19 -12.72
C HIS A 57 -3.46 -15.03 -12.08
N GLY A 58 -4.15 -14.22 -12.89
CA GLY A 58 -4.96 -13.10 -12.41
C GLY A 58 -4.16 -11.92 -11.82
N ARG A 59 -2.83 -11.91 -12.01
CA ARG A 59 -1.91 -10.84 -11.59
C ARG A 59 -1.58 -9.92 -12.77
N ILE A 60 -1.12 -8.70 -12.49
CA ILE A 60 -0.61 -7.82 -13.55
C ILE A 60 0.61 -8.50 -14.19
N ARG A 61 0.61 -8.67 -15.52
CA ARG A 61 1.64 -9.41 -16.27
C ARG A 61 3.06 -8.97 -15.91
N SER A 62 3.30 -7.66 -15.91
CA SER A 62 4.63 -7.10 -15.60
C SER A 62 5.08 -7.38 -14.16
N GLN A 63 4.17 -7.71 -13.25
CA GLN A 63 4.47 -7.97 -11.83
C GLN A 63 4.35 -9.46 -11.47
N CYS A 64 3.95 -10.32 -12.40
CA CYS A 64 3.77 -11.73 -12.12
C CYS A 64 5.12 -12.45 -12.13
N ARG A 65 5.51 -12.99 -10.97
CA ARG A 65 6.77 -13.76 -10.82
C ARG A 65 6.76 -15.03 -11.67
N GLU A 66 5.65 -15.76 -11.68
CA GLU A 66 5.49 -17.01 -12.44
C GLU A 66 5.57 -16.79 -13.96
N CYS A 67 5.16 -15.62 -14.45
CA CYS A 67 5.28 -15.27 -15.87
C CYS A 67 6.59 -14.56 -16.23
N GLY A 68 7.54 -14.42 -15.29
CA GLY A 68 8.78 -13.67 -15.54
C GLY A 68 8.52 -12.18 -15.85
N GLY A 69 7.49 -11.59 -15.23
CA GLY A 69 7.05 -10.22 -15.51
C GLY A 69 8.20 -9.21 -15.50
N SER A 70 8.16 -8.24 -16.40
CA SER A 70 9.27 -7.29 -16.63
C SER A 70 9.70 -6.47 -15.40
N SER A 71 8.83 -6.33 -14.40
CA SER A 71 9.15 -5.65 -13.13
C SER A 71 9.82 -6.57 -12.10
N ILE A 72 9.95 -7.87 -12.38
CA ILE A 72 10.59 -8.86 -11.51
C ILE A 72 12.02 -9.11 -12.01
N CYS A 73 12.97 -9.16 -11.08
CA CYS A 73 14.36 -9.47 -11.35
C CYS A 73 14.62 -10.99 -11.25
N PRO A 74 15.76 -11.51 -11.74
CA PRO A 74 16.12 -12.93 -11.59
C PRO A 74 16.11 -13.41 -10.13
N HIS A 75 16.38 -12.52 -9.15
CA HIS A 75 16.29 -12.85 -7.72
C HIS A 75 14.85 -12.98 -7.19
N GLY A 76 13.82 -12.94 -8.07
CA GLY A 76 12.42 -13.07 -7.71
C GLY A 76 11.83 -11.87 -6.95
N ARG A 77 12.56 -10.75 -6.89
CA ARG A 77 12.13 -9.49 -6.24
C ARG A 77 11.68 -8.48 -7.30
N ARG A 78 10.93 -7.46 -6.89
CA ARG A 78 10.65 -6.32 -7.79
C ARG A 78 11.97 -5.61 -8.10
N ARG A 79 12.30 -5.42 -9.39
CA ARG A 79 13.55 -4.80 -9.86
C ARG A 79 13.87 -3.49 -9.13
N SER A 80 12.88 -2.61 -8.98
CA SER A 80 13.05 -1.33 -8.29
C SER A 80 13.43 -1.48 -6.81
N GLN A 81 13.15 -2.60 -6.17
CA GLN A 81 13.42 -2.85 -4.75
C GLN A 81 14.55 -3.87 -4.52
N CYS A 82 15.12 -4.44 -5.58
CA CYS A 82 16.16 -5.44 -5.46
C CYS A 82 17.51 -4.77 -5.21
N LYS A 83 18.15 -5.08 -4.08
CA LYS A 83 19.47 -4.54 -3.71
C LYS A 83 20.56 -5.00 -4.67
N GLU A 84 20.56 -6.29 -5.02
CA GLU A 84 21.55 -6.90 -5.91
C GLU A 84 21.48 -6.33 -7.33
N CYS A 85 20.30 -5.87 -7.77
CA CYS A 85 20.14 -5.21 -9.07
C CYS A 85 20.30 -3.68 -9.01
N GLY A 86 20.72 -3.11 -7.88
CA GLY A 86 20.81 -1.65 -7.72
C GLY A 86 19.47 -0.93 -7.89
N GLY A 87 18.38 -1.56 -7.46
CA GLY A 87 17.02 -1.09 -7.69
C GLY A 87 16.81 0.37 -7.30
N SER A 88 16.08 1.14 -8.12
CA SER A 88 15.87 2.59 -7.94
C SER A 88 15.16 3.02 -6.66
N SER A 89 14.61 2.09 -5.88
CA SER A 89 14.02 2.35 -4.56
C SER A 89 14.99 2.04 -3.42
N VAL A 90 16.16 1.48 -3.69
CA VAL A 90 17.19 1.14 -2.72
C VAL A 90 18.11 2.35 -2.51
N CYS A 91 18.35 2.72 -1.26
CA CYS A 91 19.25 3.80 -0.89
C CYS A 91 20.70 3.28 -0.72
N PRO A 92 21.72 4.16 -0.66
CA PRO A 92 23.10 3.75 -0.41
C PRO A 92 23.27 2.92 0.88
N HIS A 93 22.42 3.11 1.89
CA HIS A 93 22.41 2.30 3.13
C HIS A 93 21.84 0.88 2.93
N GLY A 94 21.55 0.46 1.69
CA GLY A 94 20.97 -0.84 1.39
C GLY A 94 19.55 -1.02 1.93
N ARG A 95 18.82 0.06 2.23
CA ARG A 95 17.42 0.02 2.69
C ARG A 95 16.50 0.56 1.60
N ILE A 96 15.20 0.25 1.66
CA ILE A 96 14.24 0.93 0.78
C ILE A 96 14.14 2.40 1.21
N ARG A 97 14.35 3.34 0.27
CA ARG A 97 14.37 4.80 0.48
C ARG A 97 13.18 5.28 1.31
N SER A 98 11.98 4.77 1.04
CA SER A 98 10.76 5.16 1.75
C SER A 98 10.77 4.84 3.26
N GLY A 99 11.53 3.80 3.64
CA GLY A 99 11.70 3.33 5.01
C GLY A 99 13.10 3.57 5.58
N CYS A 100 13.93 4.37 4.92
CA CYS A 100 15.26 4.71 5.42
C CYS A 100 15.21 6.01 6.23
N LYS A 101 15.55 5.93 7.52
CA LYS A 101 15.60 7.08 8.43
C LYS A 101 16.66 8.10 8.00
N GLU A 102 17.84 7.61 7.63
CA GLU A 102 19.00 8.43 7.21
C GLU A 102 18.73 9.19 5.90
N CYS A 103 17.92 8.64 5.01
CA CYS A 103 17.50 9.32 3.78
C CYS A 103 16.28 10.24 3.96
N GLY A 104 15.79 10.43 5.19
CA GLY A 104 14.57 11.21 5.44
C GLY A 104 13.32 10.62 4.78
N GLY A 105 13.25 9.29 4.66
CA GLY A 105 12.13 8.63 3.98
C GLY A 105 10.77 9.08 4.55
N PRO A 106 9.71 9.17 3.73
CA PRO A 106 8.39 9.69 4.11
C PRO A 106 7.75 9.03 5.34
N THR A 107 8.21 7.85 5.74
CA THR A 107 7.78 7.18 6.97
C THR A 107 8.20 7.93 8.24
N PHE A 108 9.28 8.73 8.17
CA PHE A 108 9.86 9.44 9.31
C PHE A 108 9.50 10.94 9.26
N CYS A 109 9.28 11.53 10.43
CA CYS A 109 9.13 12.97 10.60
C CYS A 109 10.50 13.64 10.78
N PRO A 110 10.57 14.99 10.74
CA PRO A 110 11.78 15.74 11.06
C PRO A 110 12.37 15.39 12.43
N HIS A 111 11.55 14.99 13.40
CA HIS A 111 11.99 14.55 14.74
C HIS A 111 12.59 13.13 14.75
N ALA A 112 12.91 12.57 13.58
CA ALA A 112 13.53 11.26 13.43
C ALA A 112 12.70 10.08 14.01
N ARG A 113 11.40 10.29 14.25
CA ARG A 113 10.41 9.31 14.70
C ARG A 113 9.53 8.89 13.53
N ARG A 114 8.88 7.72 13.60
CA ARG A 114 7.85 7.37 12.59
C ARG A 114 6.71 8.39 12.66
N ARG A 115 6.32 8.99 11.53
CA ARG A 115 5.27 10.03 11.45
C ARG A 115 3.99 9.59 12.16
N SER A 116 3.54 8.36 11.92
CA SER A 116 2.33 7.83 12.55
C SER A 116 2.38 7.74 14.07
N ARG A 117 3.58 7.68 14.67
CA ARG A 117 3.77 7.55 16.13
C ARG A 117 4.36 8.81 16.77
N CYS A 118 4.58 9.87 15.99
CA CYS A 118 5.17 11.10 16.52
C CYS A 118 4.09 11.96 17.18
N LYS A 119 4.22 12.19 18.49
CA LYS A 119 3.30 13.03 19.26
C LYS A 119 3.31 14.48 18.76
N GLU A 120 4.50 15.04 18.54
CA GLU A 120 4.70 16.42 18.06
C GLU A 120 4.10 16.67 16.67
N CYS A 121 4.04 15.64 15.81
CA CYS A 121 3.41 15.75 14.49
C CYS A 121 1.94 15.33 14.48
N GLY A 122 1.31 15.07 15.63
CA GLY A 122 -0.07 14.58 15.68
C GLY A 122 -0.27 13.24 14.96
N GLY A 123 0.73 12.35 15.01
CA GLY A 123 0.71 11.08 14.28
C GLY A 123 -0.56 10.27 14.51
N ALA A 124 -1.09 9.66 13.45
CA ALA A 124 -2.39 8.97 13.48
C ALA A 124 -2.52 7.87 14.55
N SER A 125 -1.41 7.26 14.97
CA SER A 125 -1.36 6.24 16.03
C SER A 125 -1.28 6.83 17.45
N VAL A 126 -1.22 8.16 17.60
CA VAL A 126 -1.20 8.86 18.88
C VAL A 126 -2.60 9.39 19.17
N CYS A 127 -3.08 9.20 20.39
CA CYS A 127 -4.35 9.74 20.86
C CYS A 127 -4.17 11.15 21.46
N PRO A 128 -5.24 11.93 21.70
CA PRO A 128 -5.14 13.23 22.37
C PRO A 128 -4.42 13.17 23.73
N HIS A 129 -4.49 12.04 24.45
CA HIS A 129 -3.76 11.82 25.71
C HIS A 129 -2.24 11.59 25.53
N GLY A 130 -1.72 11.68 24.31
CA GLY A 130 -0.30 11.46 24.01
C GLY A 130 0.17 10.01 24.10
N ARG A 131 -0.75 9.06 24.26
CA ARG A 131 -0.49 7.60 24.31
C ARG A 131 -0.72 6.98 22.93
N GLN A 132 -0.25 5.75 22.72
CA GLN A 132 -0.63 5.00 21.51
C GLN A 132 -2.14 4.72 21.53
N ARG A 133 -2.83 5.08 20.46
CA ARG A 133 -4.29 5.00 20.34
C ARG A 133 -4.81 3.58 20.53
N SER A 134 -4.08 2.56 20.06
CA SER A 134 -4.46 1.15 20.22
C SER A 134 -4.38 0.68 21.67
N THR A 135 -3.50 1.23 22.50
CA THR A 135 -3.30 0.80 23.90
C THR A 135 -3.89 1.76 24.94
N CYS A 136 -4.43 2.89 24.49
CA CYS A 136 -5.01 3.91 25.37
C CYS A 136 -6.34 3.41 25.94
N ARG A 137 -6.40 3.24 27.26
CA ARG A 137 -7.61 2.81 27.97
C ARG A 137 -8.73 3.85 27.88
N GLU A 138 -8.39 5.12 28.06
CA GLU A 138 -9.34 6.24 28.00
C GLU A 138 -9.99 6.38 26.62
N CYS A 139 -9.30 5.98 25.55
CA CYS A 139 -9.87 5.97 24.19
C CYS A 139 -10.53 4.65 23.82
N GLY A 140 -10.61 3.66 24.73
CA GLY A 140 -11.08 2.32 24.39
C GLY A 140 -10.27 1.67 23.28
N GLY A 141 -8.94 1.86 23.28
CA GLY A 141 -8.05 1.41 22.23
C GLY A 141 -8.23 -0.05 21.86
N SER A 142 -8.01 -0.41 20.59
CA SER A 142 -8.29 -1.76 20.07
C SER A 142 -7.57 -2.90 20.80
N SER A 143 -6.43 -2.62 21.44
CA SER A 143 -5.69 -3.58 22.27
C SER A 143 -6.16 -3.65 23.71
N VAL A 144 -7.13 -2.84 24.12
CA VAL A 144 -7.71 -2.82 25.47
C VAL A 144 -9.01 -3.64 25.46
N CYS A 145 -9.18 -4.53 26.44
CA CYS A 145 -10.41 -5.29 26.62
C CYS A 145 -11.42 -4.52 27.48
N LEU A 146 -12.64 -5.06 27.60
CA LEU A 146 -13.69 -4.51 28.44
C LEU A 146 -13.28 -4.42 29.92
N HIS A 147 -12.40 -5.32 30.39
CA HIS A 147 -11.82 -5.29 31.74
C HIS A 147 -10.73 -4.21 31.93
N GLY A 148 -10.52 -3.32 30.96
CA GLY A 148 -9.50 -2.26 31.01
C GLY A 148 -8.05 -2.76 30.92
N ARG A 149 -7.81 -4.06 30.70
CA ARG A 149 -6.48 -4.66 30.56
C ARG A 149 -6.08 -4.75 29.08
N GLN A 150 -4.79 -4.92 28.79
CA GLN A 150 -4.40 -5.27 27.41
C GLN A 150 -4.98 -6.65 27.08
N ARG A 151 -5.65 -6.78 25.94
CA ARG A 151 -6.31 -8.01 25.47
C ARG A 151 -5.37 -9.20 25.48
N SER A 152 -4.13 -9.04 25.02
CA SER A 152 -3.13 -10.11 25.02
C SER A 152 -2.76 -10.60 26.43
N GLN A 153 -2.88 -9.76 27.45
CA GLN A 153 -2.49 -10.07 28.82
C GLN A 153 -3.69 -10.34 29.75
N CYS A 154 -4.91 -10.24 29.23
CA CYS A 154 -6.11 -10.41 30.05
C CYS A 154 -6.45 -11.89 30.20
N LYS A 155 -6.35 -12.41 31.43
CA LYS A 155 -6.70 -13.81 31.74
C LYS A 155 -8.16 -14.13 31.44
N GLU A 156 -9.07 -13.24 31.83
CA GLU A 156 -10.52 -13.38 31.61
C GLU A 156 -10.90 -13.38 30.13
N CYS A 157 -10.08 -12.76 29.26
CA CYS A 157 -10.28 -12.80 27.81
C CYS A 157 -9.50 -13.92 27.11
N GLY A 158 -8.83 -14.81 27.84
CA GLY A 158 -7.95 -15.83 27.26
C GLY A 158 -6.82 -15.22 26.43
N GLY A 159 -6.26 -14.10 26.89
CA GLY A 159 -5.27 -13.32 26.15
C GLY A 159 -4.10 -14.16 25.63
N SER A 160 -3.59 -13.83 24.44
CA SER A 160 -2.54 -14.61 23.77
C SER A 160 -1.24 -14.77 24.57
N SER A 161 -0.93 -13.86 25.50
CA SER A 161 0.22 -13.94 26.40
C SER A 161 -0.04 -14.80 27.64
N ILE A 162 -1.25 -15.31 27.84
CA ILE A 162 -1.62 -16.19 28.94
C ILE A 162 -1.58 -17.64 28.45
N CYS A 163 -0.90 -18.49 29.21
CA CYS A 163 -0.80 -19.93 28.94
C CYS A 163 -2.07 -20.65 29.45
N PRO A 164 -2.31 -21.90 29.03
CA PRO A 164 -3.41 -22.70 29.59
C PRO A 164 -3.35 -22.84 31.12
N HIS A 165 -2.16 -22.77 31.73
CA HIS A 165 -1.98 -22.79 33.19
C HIS A 165 -2.31 -21.45 33.89
N GLY A 166 -2.90 -20.47 33.18
CA GLY A 166 -3.31 -19.18 33.75
C GLY A 166 -2.17 -18.23 34.14
N ARG A 167 -0.94 -18.53 33.70
CA ARG A 167 0.28 -17.72 33.91
C ARG A 167 0.68 -16.99 32.63
N GLN A 168 1.52 -15.96 32.71
CA GLN A 168 2.11 -15.37 31.51
C GLN A 168 3.04 -16.40 30.85
N ARG A 169 2.86 -16.65 29.54
CA ARG A 169 3.63 -17.64 28.76
C ARG A 169 5.13 -17.45 28.93
N SER A 170 5.61 -16.20 28.88
CA SER A 170 7.03 -15.84 29.01
C SER A 170 7.61 -16.01 30.42
N ARG A 171 6.81 -16.43 31.40
CA ARG A 171 7.23 -16.65 32.80
C ARG A 171 6.76 -18.01 33.33
N CYS A 172 6.20 -18.84 32.45
CA CYS A 172 5.62 -20.11 32.84
C CYS A 172 6.67 -21.19 32.61
N LYS A 173 7.25 -21.70 33.71
CA LYS A 173 8.24 -22.78 33.68
C LYS A 173 7.74 -24.02 32.92
N GLU A 174 6.46 -24.36 33.09
CA GLU A 174 5.81 -25.48 32.39
C GLU A 174 5.64 -25.24 30.88
N CYS A 175 5.76 -24.00 30.41
CA CYS A 175 5.75 -23.65 28.99
C CYS A 175 7.15 -23.26 28.46
N GLY A 176 8.21 -23.55 29.22
CA GLY A 176 9.60 -23.26 28.82
C GLY A 176 10.00 -21.79 28.90
N GLY A 177 9.33 -21.00 29.76
CA GLY A 177 9.65 -19.59 30.04
C GLY A 177 10.32 -19.36 31.38
#